data_AF-A0A968LU37-F1
#
_entry.id   AF-A0A968LU37-F1
#
_cell.length_a   1.000
_cell.length_b   1.000
_cell.length_c   1.000
_cell.angle_alpha   90.00
_cell.angle_beta   90.00
_cell.angle_gamma   90.00
#
_symmetry.space_group_name_H-M   'P 1'
#
loop_
_entity.id
_entity.type
_entity.pdbx_description
1 polymer ?
#
loop_
_entity_poly.entity_id
_entity_poly.type
_entity_poly.pdbx_seq_one_letter_code
_entity_poly.pdbx_strand_id
1 'polypeptide(L)'
;MSNRPLRLEVTVNSSEPRLLEGLDYWLQLGLISESHVRWVAKQYLTCPLPELVTESTVLQRPPRDFTPETVTPVLLTPVRQRNNLFSQAWQSFKDEISIRWWLFLGLFLVVASSGGMAATQWQRFPDTLQYGILWSYTLIFWIVGFWANRQEGLRLTAQTLQTIALLLIPVNFWAMDGLGGNPLSWITIAIASISLTTIYFFYRQSSQSIFLFFNFIGLSYLHWGWEWKEYPAIAVYIGVVVTAIILRFFSQQQANASPVKINPGFVIYALSVLLIRAIFIVNLPIQQLGLAIGVCGWLMQGASFEEQGGQGGRR
;
A
#
# COMPACT_ATOMS: atom_id res chain seq x y z
N MET A 1 23.89 14.69 42.69
CA MET A 1 23.11 14.36 41.48
C MET A 1 22.67 12.91 41.59
N SER A 2 21.36 12.64 41.52
CA SER A 2 20.77 11.32 41.77
C SER A 2 20.97 10.41 40.55
N ASN A 3 21.74 9.34 40.70
CA ASN A 3 22.08 8.40 39.64
C ASN A 3 20.94 7.38 39.51
N ARG A 4 19.89 7.70 38.75
CA ARG A 4 18.77 6.77 38.50
C ARG A 4 19.17 5.78 37.39
N PRO A 5 19.08 4.46 37.62
CA PRO A 5 19.34 3.48 36.56
C PRO A 5 18.27 3.59 35.47
N LEU A 6 18.69 3.82 34.23
CA LEU A 6 17.85 3.80 33.03
C LEU A 6 17.81 2.37 32.48
N ARG A 7 16.61 1.82 32.30
CA ARG A 7 16.39 0.49 31.71
C ARG A 7 15.96 0.67 30.26
N LEU A 8 16.81 0.25 29.31
CA LEU A 8 16.46 0.14 27.89
C LEU A 8 16.12 -1.31 27.56
N GLU A 9 14.96 -1.52 26.94
CA GLU A 9 14.57 -2.82 26.38
C GLU A 9 14.59 -2.72 24.87
N VAL A 10 15.41 -3.56 24.23
CA VAL A 10 15.59 -3.57 22.77
C VAL A 10 15.27 -4.99 22.26
N THR A 11 14.34 -5.09 21.32
CA THR A 11 13.96 -6.36 20.70
C THR A 11 14.62 -6.47 19.33
N VAL A 12 15.46 -7.50 19.13
CA VAL A 12 16.17 -7.72 17.87
C VAL A 12 16.06 -9.18 17.47
N ASN A 13 16.04 -9.46 16.16
CA ASN A 13 16.05 -10.81 15.61
C ASN A 13 17.45 -11.43 15.75
N SER A 14 17.54 -12.64 16.31
CA SER A 14 18.81 -13.38 16.50
C SER A 14 19.48 -13.82 15.20
N SER A 15 18.78 -13.72 14.06
CA SER A 15 19.30 -14.07 12.74
C SER A 15 19.95 -12.90 11.98
N GLU A 16 19.93 -11.69 12.55
CA GLU A 16 20.47 -10.48 11.90
C GLU A 16 22.01 -10.45 11.98
N PRO A 17 22.75 -10.41 10.86
CA PRO A 17 24.22 -10.47 10.87
C PRO A 17 24.89 -9.26 11.52
N ARG A 18 24.20 -8.10 11.55
CA ARG A 18 24.70 -6.85 12.16
C ARG A 18 24.52 -6.79 13.69
N LEU A 19 23.87 -7.79 14.29
CA LEU A 19 23.63 -7.82 15.74
C LEU A 19 24.94 -7.91 16.54
N LEU A 20 25.92 -8.67 16.04
CA LEU A 20 27.24 -8.79 16.67
C LEU A 20 28.01 -7.46 16.62
N GLU A 21 27.90 -6.74 15.51
CA GLU A 21 28.51 -5.41 15.34
C GLU A 21 27.89 -4.38 16.30
N GLY A 22 26.57 -4.40 16.47
CA GLY A 22 25.87 -3.53 17.43
C GLY A 22 26.24 -3.82 18.88
N LEU A 23 26.41 -5.09 19.26
CA LEU A 23 26.87 -5.49 20.59
C LEU A 23 28.30 -5.00 20.86
N ASP A 24 29.18 -5.05 19.86
CA ASP A 24 30.55 -4.55 19.98
C ASP A 24 30.58 -3.04 20.22
N TYR A 25 29.78 -2.27 19.48
CA TYR A 25 29.64 -0.83 19.72
C TYR A 25 29.16 -0.50 21.14
N TRP A 26 28.18 -1.24 21.66
CA TRP A 26 27.68 -1.02 23.02
C TRP A 26 28.71 -1.37 24.10
N LEU A 27 29.59 -2.33 23.83
CA LEU A 27 30.72 -2.66 24.69
C LEU A 27 31.77 -1.55 24.67
N GLN A 28 32.11 -1.01 23.49
CA GLN A 28 33.01 0.14 23.34
C GLN A 28 32.48 1.41 24.03
N LEU A 29 31.16 1.62 23.99
CA LEU A 29 30.47 2.73 24.68
C LEU A 29 30.37 2.53 26.20
N GLY A 30 30.77 1.37 26.74
CA GLY A 30 30.67 1.06 28.17
C GLY A 30 29.24 0.89 28.69
N LEU A 31 28.26 0.72 27.79
CA LEU A 31 26.84 0.55 28.12
C LEU A 31 26.53 -0.88 28.58
N ILE A 32 27.32 -1.85 28.10
CA ILE A 32 27.22 -3.26 28.48
C ILE A 32 28.60 -3.79 28.90
N SER A 33 28.62 -4.74 29.82
CA SER A 33 29.84 -5.42 30.24
C SER A 33 30.04 -6.73 29.47
N GLU A 34 31.28 -7.21 29.44
CA GLU A 34 31.63 -8.49 28.81
C GLU A 34 30.82 -9.67 29.38
N SER A 35 30.46 -9.62 30.66
CA SER A 35 29.59 -10.61 31.30
C SER A 35 28.16 -10.61 30.71
N HIS A 36 27.61 -9.45 30.38
CA HIS A 36 26.30 -9.35 29.73
C HIS A 36 26.34 -9.90 28.31
N VAL A 37 27.39 -9.60 27.54
CA VAL A 37 27.57 -10.15 26.19
C VAL A 37 27.66 -11.68 26.21
N ARG A 38 28.43 -12.26 27.14
CA ARG A 38 28.53 -13.72 27.29
C ARG A 38 27.20 -14.37 27.66
N TRP A 39 26.38 -13.70 28.48
CA TRP A 39 25.05 -14.20 28.84
C TRP A 39 24.11 -14.21 27.63
N VAL A 40 24.06 -13.11 26.87
CA VAL A 40 23.24 -13.02 25.64
C VAL A 40 23.68 -14.07 24.60
N ALA A 41 24.99 -14.24 24.41
CA ALA A 41 25.52 -15.21 23.47
C ALA A 41 25.14 -16.65 23.82
N LYS A 42 25.22 -17.02 25.11
CA LYS A 42 24.81 -18.36 25.57
C LYS A 42 23.33 -18.62 25.38
N GLN A 43 22.49 -17.62 25.62
CA GLN A 43 21.05 -17.81 25.69
C GLN A 43 20.35 -17.69 24.34
N TYR A 44 20.86 -16.84 23.45
CA TYR A 44 20.18 -16.50 22.20
C TYR A 44 21.01 -16.75 20.94
N LEU A 45 22.32 -17.01 21.05
CA LEU A 45 23.23 -17.20 19.92
C LEU A 45 23.91 -18.59 19.91
N THR A 46 23.37 -19.57 20.64
CA THR A 46 23.85 -20.96 20.62
C THR A 46 23.02 -21.82 19.67
N CYS A 47 23.70 -22.69 18.92
CA CYS A 47 23.09 -23.78 18.16
C CYS A 47 23.61 -25.10 18.72
N PRO A 48 22.76 -26.14 18.89
CA PRO A 48 23.25 -27.47 19.22
C PRO A 48 24.14 -27.99 18.09
N LEU A 49 25.35 -28.41 18.45
CA LEU A 49 26.33 -28.97 17.52
C LEU A 49 25.74 -30.27 16.92
N PRO A 50 25.79 -30.48 15.59
CA PRO A 50 25.33 -31.73 14.99
C PRO A 50 26.12 -32.91 15.52
N GLU A 51 25.44 -33.87 16.13
CA GLU A 51 26.07 -35.09 16.65
C GLU A 51 26.42 -36.00 15.46
N LEU A 52 27.72 -36.27 15.26
CA LEU A 52 28.23 -37.16 14.22
C LEU A 52 27.73 -38.58 14.50
N VAL A 53 26.78 -39.05 13.67
CA VAL A 53 26.30 -40.43 13.67
C VAL A 53 27.47 -41.36 13.33
N THR A 54 28.02 -42.00 14.36
CA THR A 54 28.92 -43.14 14.17
C THR A 54 28.06 -44.36 13.92
N GLU A 55 27.92 -44.78 12.66
CA GLU A 55 27.35 -46.09 12.31
C GLU A 55 28.20 -47.20 12.92
N SER A 56 27.81 -47.68 14.10
CA SER A 56 28.31 -48.96 14.63
C SER A 56 27.59 -50.09 13.92
N THR A 57 28.26 -50.68 12.95
CA THR A 57 27.85 -51.91 12.27
C THR A 57 27.61 -53.01 13.30
N VAL A 58 26.35 -53.44 13.40
CA VAL A 58 25.90 -54.55 14.25
C VAL A 58 26.46 -55.86 13.70
N LEU A 59 27.42 -56.46 14.40
CA LEU A 59 27.69 -57.90 14.29
C LEU A 59 26.91 -58.64 15.37
N GLN A 60 25.95 -59.45 14.94
CA GLN A 60 25.11 -60.33 15.75
C GLN A 60 25.94 -61.35 16.55
N ARG A 61 25.53 -61.63 17.80
CA ARG A 61 25.94 -62.81 18.57
C ARG A 61 24.73 -63.43 19.30
N PRO A 62 24.56 -64.77 19.32
CA PRO A 62 23.36 -65.44 19.85
C PRO A 62 23.42 -65.62 21.39
N PRO A 63 22.32 -66.06 22.03
CA PRO A 63 21.95 -65.66 23.39
C PRO A 63 22.57 -66.55 24.46
N ARG A 64 22.89 -65.96 25.61
CA ARG A 64 23.09 -66.67 26.88
C ARG A 64 22.43 -65.91 28.02
N ASP A 65 21.63 -66.66 28.77
CA ASP A 65 20.95 -66.32 30.02
C ASP A 65 21.89 -65.73 31.05
N PHE A 66 21.40 -64.81 31.91
CA PHE A 66 21.59 -64.75 33.38
C PHE A 66 20.79 -63.56 33.97
N THR A 67 19.76 -63.89 34.76
CA THR A 67 19.29 -63.32 36.07
C THR A 67 19.33 -61.80 36.41
N PRO A 68 18.51 -61.34 37.39
CA PRO A 68 17.57 -60.23 37.21
C PRO A 68 18.08 -58.89 37.77
N GLU A 69 17.91 -57.82 37.00
CA GLU A 69 18.02 -56.46 37.53
C GLU A 69 16.80 -55.64 37.14
N THR A 70 16.06 -55.26 38.18
CA THR A 70 15.29 -54.03 38.34
C THR A 70 14.46 -53.61 37.13
N VAL A 71 13.18 -54.01 37.14
CA VAL A 71 12.13 -53.40 36.32
C VAL A 71 11.94 -51.95 36.78
N THR A 72 12.78 -51.04 36.29
CA THR A 72 12.41 -49.63 36.18
C THR A 72 11.34 -49.58 35.08
N PRO A 73 10.16 -48.99 35.30
CA PRO A 73 9.16 -48.92 34.25
C PRO A 73 9.77 -48.06 33.13
N VAL A 74 10.08 -48.70 31.99
CA VAL A 74 10.30 -47.99 30.74
C VAL A 74 8.96 -47.32 30.45
N LEU A 75 8.86 -46.07 30.87
CA LEU A 75 7.83 -45.16 30.43
C LEU A 75 8.01 -45.11 28.92
N LEU A 76 7.14 -45.83 28.20
CA LEU A 76 6.97 -45.71 26.77
C LEU A 76 6.60 -44.25 26.53
N THR A 77 7.60 -43.39 26.42
CA THR A 77 7.41 -42.08 25.82
C THR A 77 6.96 -42.41 24.40
N PRO A 78 5.76 -41.95 24.00
CA PRO A 78 5.36 -42.12 22.62
C PRO A 78 6.49 -41.50 21.81
N VAL A 79 7.02 -42.25 20.83
CA VAL A 79 7.81 -41.67 19.75
C VAL A 79 6.91 -40.58 19.20
N ARG A 80 7.11 -39.35 19.68
CA ARG A 80 6.42 -38.19 19.15
C ARG A 80 7.06 -38.06 17.80
N GLN A 81 6.42 -38.69 16.80
CA GLN A 81 6.56 -38.31 15.42
C GLN A 81 6.58 -36.79 15.48
N ARG A 82 7.75 -36.23 15.18
CA ARG A 82 7.92 -34.81 15.02
C ARG A 82 7.09 -34.51 13.81
N ASN A 83 5.79 -34.34 14.05
CA ASN A 83 4.83 -34.04 13.04
C ASN A 83 5.41 -32.81 12.38
N ASN A 84 5.69 -33.00 11.10
CA ASN A 84 5.86 -32.00 10.10
C ASN A 84 4.60 -31.12 10.13
N LEU A 85 4.25 -30.42 11.22
CA LEU A 85 3.05 -29.62 11.34
C LEU A 85 3.16 -28.42 10.41
N PHE A 86 4.38 -27.89 10.26
CA PHE A 86 4.67 -26.86 9.28
C PHE A 86 4.67 -27.40 7.86
N SER A 87 5.15 -28.62 7.61
CA SER A 87 5.13 -29.22 6.28
C SER A 87 3.74 -29.70 5.90
N GLN A 88 2.99 -30.35 6.79
CA GLN A 88 1.57 -30.72 6.60
C GLN A 88 0.69 -29.48 6.49
N ALA A 89 0.90 -28.43 7.30
CA ALA A 89 0.19 -27.18 7.09
C ALA A 89 0.58 -26.56 5.74
N TRP A 90 1.86 -26.52 5.38
CA TRP A 90 2.34 -25.99 4.10
C TRP A 90 1.91 -26.82 2.89
N GLN A 91 1.78 -28.14 3.05
CA GLN A 91 1.33 -29.09 2.04
C GLN A 91 -0.19 -29.02 1.89
N SER A 92 -0.95 -28.97 2.99
CA SER A 92 -2.39 -28.66 2.95
C SER A 92 -2.67 -27.26 2.41
N PHE A 93 -1.82 -26.26 2.73
CA PHE A 93 -1.91 -24.91 2.17
C PHE A 93 -1.61 -24.95 0.68
N LYS A 94 -0.55 -25.65 0.22
CA LYS A 94 -0.23 -25.84 -1.21
C LYS A 94 -1.31 -26.58 -1.96
N ASP A 95 -1.89 -27.61 -1.38
CA ASP A 95 -2.91 -28.45 -2.01
C ASP A 95 -4.24 -27.67 -2.13
N GLU A 96 -4.61 -26.87 -1.13
CA GLU A 96 -5.77 -25.96 -1.23
C GLU A 96 -5.50 -24.73 -2.12
N ILE A 97 -4.32 -24.12 -2.04
CA ILE A 97 -3.96 -22.93 -2.84
C ILE A 97 -3.77 -23.29 -4.30
N SER A 98 -3.15 -24.42 -4.62
CA SER A 98 -2.94 -24.87 -6.00
C SER A 98 -4.29 -25.04 -6.70
N ILE A 99 -5.23 -25.79 -6.11
CA ILE A 99 -6.53 -26.04 -6.77
C ILE A 99 -7.34 -24.75 -6.91
N ARG A 100 -7.41 -23.91 -5.86
CA ARG A 100 -8.15 -22.64 -5.92
C ARG A 100 -7.48 -21.60 -6.80
N TRP A 101 -6.15 -21.56 -6.89
CA TRP A 101 -5.44 -20.69 -7.83
C TRP A 101 -5.54 -21.15 -9.27
N TRP A 102 -5.50 -22.46 -9.56
CA TRP A 102 -5.73 -22.96 -10.92
C TRP A 102 -7.18 -22.70 -11.37
N LEU A 103 -8.15 -22.82 -10.46
CA LEU A 103 -9.53 -22.40 -10.73
C LEU A 103 -9.66 -20.89 -10.91
N PHE A 104 -8.98 -20.09 -10.08
CA PHE A 104 -8.94 -18.64 -10.23
C PHE A 104 -8.26 -18.22 -11.52
N LEU A 105 -7.17 -18.89 -11.91
CA LEU A 105 -6.45 -18.67 -13.16
C LEU A 105 -7.29 -19.07 -14.37
N GLY A 106 -8.01 -20.20 -14.29
CA GLY A 106 -8.97 -20.64 -15.31
C GLY A 106 -10.14 -19.66 -15.45
N LEU A 107 -10.74 -19.24 -14.33
CA LEU A 107 -11.79 -18.21 -14.32
C LEU A 107 -11.26 -16.88 -14.85
N PHE A 108 -10.07 -16.47 -14.44
CA PHE A 108 -9.42 -15.25 -14.93
C PHE A 108 -9.15 -15.34 -16.42
N LEU A 109 -8.69 -16.47 -16.94
CA LEU A 109 -8.47 -16.67 -18.38
C LEU A 109 -9.79 -16.62 -19.16
N VAL A 110 -10.86 -17.23 -18.64
CA VAL A 110 -12.20 -17.16 -19.24
C VAL A 110 -12.74 -15.73 -19.22
N VAL A 111 -12.63 -15.03 -18.09
CA VAL A 111 -13.06 -13.64 -17.95
C VAL A 111 -12.21 -12.70 -18.80
N ALA A 112 -10.90 -12.91 -18.89
CA ALA A 112 -9.99 -12.14 -19.73
C ALA A 112 -10.22 -12.42 -21.22
N SER A 113 -10.55 -13.65 -21.60
CA SER A 113 -10.93 -13.99 -22.97
C SER A 113 -12.29 -13.39 -23.33
N SER A 114 -13.28 -13.47 -22.45
CA SER A 114 -14.58 -12.81 -22.61
C SER A 114 -14.46 -11.29 -22.61
N GLY A 115 -13.60 -10.74 -21.76
CA GLY A 115 -13.31 -9.32 -21.65
C GLY A 115 -12.55 -8.80 -22.86
N GLY A 116 -11.60 -9.59 -23.39
CA GLY A 116 -10.91 -9.31 -24.64
C GLY A 116 -11.86 -9.31 -25.84
N MET A 117 -12.79 -10.27 -25.88
CA MET A 117 -13.87 -10.27 -26.88
C MET A 117 -14.79 -9.04 -26.72
N ALA A 118 -15.18 -8.69 -25.51
CA ALA A 118 -15.94 -7.47 -25.24
C ALA A 118 -15.15 -6.19 -25.63
N ALA A 119 -13.82 -6.18 -25.46
CA ALA A 119 -12.96 -5.09 -25.88
C ALA A 119 -12.88 -4.96 -27.40
N THR A 120 -12.91 -6.05 -28.18
CA THR A 120 -13.03 -5.96 -29.65
C THR A 120 -14.36 -5.38 -30.11
N GLN A 121 -15.40 -5.47 -29.27
CA GLN A 121 -16.72 -4.90 -29.52
C GLN A 121 -16.96 -3.59 -28.77
N TRP A 122 -15.91 -2.98 -28.20
CA TRP A 122 -16.04 -1.83 -27.30
C TRP A 122 -16.88 -0.69 -27.88
N GLN A 123 -16.66 -0.38 -29.17
CA GLN A 123 -17.39 0.68 -29.89
C GLN A 123 -18.88 0.38 -30.13
N ARG A 124 -19.32 -0.88 -30.02
CA ARG A 124 -20.74 -1.26 -30.19
C ARG A 124 -21.55 -1.12 -28.91
N PHE A 125 -20.89 -0.99 -27.76
CA PHE A 125 -21.58 -0.80 -26.49
C PHE A 125 -21.98 0.67 -26.31
N PRO A 126 -23.13 0.93 -25.67
CA PRO A 126 -23.55 2.29 -25.38
C PRO A 126 -22.53 2.96 -24.44
N ASP A 127 -22.35 4.28 -24.57
CA ASP A 127 -21.38 5.07 -23.81
C ASP A 127 -21.54 4.88 -22.30
N THR A 128 -22.79 4.75 -21.82
CA THR A 128 -23.12 4.47 -20.43
C THR A 128 -22.50 3.16 -19.92
N LEU A 129 -22.47 2.11 -20.75
CA LEU A 129 -21.90 0.82 -20.36
C LEU A 129 -20.37 0.85 -20.41
N GLN A 130 -19.79 1.53 -21.41
CA GLN A 130 -18.34 1.74 -21.49
C GLN A 130 -17.84 2.48 -20.23
N TYR A 131 -18.53 3.54 -19.83
CA TYR A 131 -18.27 4.25 -18.58
C TYR A 131 -18.52 3.37 -17.35
N GLY A 132 -19.61 2.59 -17.34
CA GLY A 132 -19.96 1.71 -16.24
C GLY A 132 -18.84 0.72 -15.87
N ILE A 133 -18.04 0.30 -16.86
CA ILE A 133 -16.88 -0.56 -16.64
C ILE A 133 -15.77 0.20 -15.88
N LEU A 134 -15.43 1.43 -16.28
CA LEU A 134 -14.45 2.26 -15.55
C LEU A 134 -14.90 2.52 -14.11
N TRP A 135 -16.16 2.89 -13.93
CA TRP A 135 -16.74 3.12 -12.61
C TRP A 135 -16.70 1.84 -11.77
N SER A 136 -17.03 0.68 -12.34
CA SER A 136 -16.98 -0.61 -11.66
C SER A 136 -15.56 -0.97 -11.19
N TYR A 137 -14.54 -0.76 -12.02
CA TYR A 137 -13.15 -0.98 -11.59
C TYR A 137 -12.78 -0.10 -10.39
N THR A 138 -13.20 1.15 -10.42
CA THR A 138 -12.96 2.10 -9.33
C THR A 138 -13.61 1.62 -8.01
N LEU A 139 -14.85 1.15 -8.09
CA LEU A 139 -15.56 0.57 -6.95
C LEU A 139 -14.89 -0.71 -6.45
N ILE A 140 -14.53 -1.64 -7.34
CA ILE A 140 -13.89 -2.90 -6.98
C ILE A 140 -12.56 -2.65 -6.29
N PHE A 141 -11.72 -1.75 -6.84
CA PHE A 141 -10.45 -1.38 -6.21
C PHE A 141 -10.63 -0.75 -4.84
N TRP A 142 -11.63 0.10 -4.67
CA TRP A 142 -11.95 0.66 -3.36
C TRP A 142 -12.43 -0.40 -2.37
N ILE A 143 -13.39 -1.26 -2.75
CA ILE A 143 -13.96 -2.31 -1.89
C ILE A 143 -12.87 -3.31 -1.49
N VAL A 144 -12.14 -3.86 -2.46
CA VAL A 144 -11.08 -4.84 -2.23
C VAL A 144 -9.96 -4.19 -1.42
N GLY A 145 -9.60 -2.94 -1.70
CA GLY A 145 -8.58 -2.21 -0.96
C GLY A 145 -9.00 -1.97 0.48
N PHE A 146 -10.25 -1.57 0.71
CA PHE A 146 -10.82 -1.42 2.05
C PHE A 146 -10.85 -2.73 2.82
N TRP A 147 -11.25 -3.82 2.17
CA TRP A 147 -11.27 -5.16 2.78
C TRP A 147 -9.85 -5.67 3.09
N ALA A 148 -8.92 -5.53 2.15
CA ALA A 148 -7.52 -5.93 2.30
C ALA A 148 -6.81 -5.13 3.41
N ASN A 149 -7.20 -3.88 3.65
CA ASN A 149 -6.61 -3.06 4.71
C ASN A 149 -6.88 -3.61 6.12
N ARG A 150 -7.93 -4.45 6.27
CA ARG A 150 -8.23 -5.14 7.53
C ARG A 150 -7.31 -6.34 7.80
N GLN A 151 -6.54 -6.79 6.81
CA GLN A 151 -5.62 -7.92 6.94
C GLN A 151 -4.20 -7.43 7.20
N GLU A 152 -3.56 -7.92 8.27
CA GLU A 152 -2.25 -7.43 8.72
C GLU A 152 -1.14 -7.64 7.69
N GLY A 153 -1.23 -8.71 6.87
CA GLY A 153 -0.25 -9.05 5.84
C GLY A 153 -0.42 -8.35 4.48
N LEU A 154 -1.54 -7.67 4.23
CA LEU A 154 -1.87 -7.11 2.90
C LEU A 154 -2.00 -5.59 2.89
N ARG A 155 -1.55 -4.90 3.95
CA ARG A 155 -1.68 -3.44 4.09
C ARG A 155 -1.05 -2.66 2.94
N LEU A 156 0.11 -3.11 2.45
CA LEU A 156 0.78 -2.44 1.32
C LEU A 156 -0.09 -2.54 0.05
N THR A 157 -0.57 -3.73 -0.28
CA THR A 157 -1.45 -3.97 -1.42
C THR A 157 -2.77 -3.19 -1.29
N ALA A 158 -3.32 -3.15 -0.07
CA ALA A 158 -4.52 -2.38 0.23
C ALA A 158 -4.33 -0.87 -0.01
N GLN A 159 -3.20 -0.31 0.44
CA GLN A 159 -2.84 1.08 0.20
C GLN A 159 -2.68 1.35 -1.29
N THR A 160 -1.93 0.51 -2.02
CA THR A 160 -1.76 0.65 -3.47
C THR A 160 -3.12 0.64 -4.18
N LEU A 161 -4.00 -0.29 -3.85
CA LEU A 161 -5.30 -0.43 -4.50
C LEU A 161 -6.22 0.77 -4.21
N GLN A 162 -6.21 1.26 -2.97
CA GLN A 162 -6.95 2.47 -2.60
C GLN A 162 -6.37 3.71 -3.29
N THR A 163 -5.04 3.86 -3.36
CA THR A 163 -4.39 4.94 -4.10
C THR A 163 -4.79 4.92 -5.58
N ILE A 164 -4.76 3.74 -6.21
CA ILE A 164 -5.23 3.58 -7.59
C ILE A 164 -6.70 4.01 -7.71
N ALA A 165 -7.58 3.54 -6.82
CA ALA A 165 -9.00 3.93 -6.84
C ALA A 165 -9.17 5.46 -6.76
N LEU A 166 -8.35 6.16 -5.99
CA LEU A 166 -8.38 7.62 -5.88
C LEU A 166 -7.85 8.34 -7.12
N LEU A 167 -6.76 7.84 -7.70
CA LEU A 167 -6.23 8.36 -8.95
C LEU A 167 -7.24 8.19 -10.10
N LEU A 168 -8.08 7.17 -10.03
CA LEU A 168 -9.16 6.99 -10.99
C LEU A 168 -10.28 8.03 -10.82
N ILE A 169 -10.43 8.71 -9.68
CA ILE A 169 -11.56 9.64 -9.46
C ILE A 169 -11.57 10.78 -10.49
N PRO A 170 -10.50 11.59 -10.67
CA PRO A 170 -10.51 12.65 -11.69
C PRO A 170 -10.73 12.10 -13.10
N VAL A 171 -10.21 10.90 -13.39
CA VAL A 171 -10.41 10.22 -14.68
C VAL A 171 -11.87 9.81 -14.88
N ASN A 172 -12.57 9.34 -13.84
CA ASN A 172 -14.01 9.04 -13.92
C ASN A 172 -14.82 10.31 -14.19
N PHE A 173 -14.51 11.41 -13.50
CA PHE A 173 -15.20 12.69 -13.74
C PHE A 173 -14.97 13.23 -15.14
N TRP A 174 -13.76 13.08 -15.67
CA TRP A 174 -13.49 13.36 -17.08
C TRP A 174 -14.33 12.46 -18.00
N ALA A 175 -14.35 11.14 -17.78
CA ALA A 175 -15.13 10.23 -18.62
C ALA A 175 -16.64 10.54 -18.60
N MET A 176 -17.16 11.04 -17.48
CA MET A 176 -18.57 11.46 -17.37
C MET A 176 -18.93 12.63 -18.28
N ASP A 177 -17.99 13.51 -18.64
CA ASP A 177 -18.25 14.62 -19.57
C ASP A 177 -18.50 14.13 -21.00
N GLY A 178 -18.03 12.93 -21.34
CA GLY A 178 -18.30 12.30 -22.64
C GLY A 178 -19.61 11.52 -22.70
N LEU A 179 -20.33 11.39 -21.57
CA LEU A 179 -21.63 10.72 -21.56
C LEU A 179 -22.67 11.64 -22.17
N GLY A 180 -23.18 11.28 -23.36
CA GLY A 180 -24.20 12.07 -24.05
C GLY A 180 -25.49 12.28 -23.23
N GLY A 181 -26.34 13.21 -23.68
CA GLY A 181 -27.51 13.73 -22.94
C GLY A 181 -28.71 12.79 -22.73
N ASN A 182 -28.52 11.47 -22.75
CA ASN A 182 -29.60 10.50 -22.50
C ASN A 182 -30.05 10.52 -21.03
N PRO A 183 -31.35 10.28 -20.72
CA PRO A 183 -31.84 10.26 -19.33
C PRO A 183 -31.09 9.26 -18.44
N LEU A 184 -30.72 8.10 -19.00
CA LEU A 184 -29.94 7.09 -18.30
C LEU A 184 -28.54 7.59 -17.96
N SER A 185 -27.88 8.32 -18.87
CA SER A 185 -26.57 8.92 -18.65
C SER A 185 -26.61 9.89 -17.47
N TRP A 186 -27.60 10.77 -17.40
CA TRP A 186 -27.78 11.70 -16.28
C TRP A 186 -27.91 10.98 -14.93
N ILE A 187 -28.67 9.88 -14.89
CA ILE A 187 -28.81 9.06 -13.68
C ILE A 187 -27.46 8.44 -13.32
N THR A 188 -26.72 7.90 -14.31
CA THR A 188 -25.39 7.32 -14.03
C THR A 188 -24.37 8.36 -13.57
N ILE A 189 -24.38 9.57 -14.14
CA ILE A 189 -23.53 10.68 -13.71
C ILE A 189 -23.86 11.06 -12.25
N ALA A 190 -25.15 11.18 -11.92
CA ALA A 190 -25.58 11.51 -10.56
C ALA A 190 -25.15 10.44 -9.55
N ILE A 191 -25.44 9.17 -9.83
CA ILE A 191 -25.08 8.07 -8.93
C ILE A 191 -23.56 7.96 -8.78
N ALA A 192 -22.83 8.02 -9.90
CA ALA A 192 -21.39 7.84 -9.86
C ALA A 192 -20.67 9.01 -9.19
N SER A 193 -21.06 10.26 -9.47
CA SER A 193 -20.46 11.44 -8.82
C SER A 193 -20.69 11.46 -7.31
N ILE A 194 -21.89 11.10 -6.85
CA ILE A 194 -22.18 10.92 -5.42
C ILE A 194 -21.28 9.82 -4.85
N SER A 195 -21.24 8.65 -5.49
CA SER A 195 -20.45 7.52 -5.00
C SER A 195 -18.95 7.83 -4.89
N LEU A 196 -18.36 8.48 -5.90
CA LEU A 196 -16.93 8.83 -5.92
C LEU A 196 -16.58 9.89 -4.87
N THR A 197 -17.46 10.88 -4.70
CA THR A 197 -17.31 11.90 -3.65
C THR A 197 -17.39 11.27 -2.27
N THR A 198 -18.34 10.34 -2.06
CA THR A 198 -18.48 9.58 -0.83
C THR A 198 -17.25 8.70 -0.57
N ILE A 199 -16.73 8.01 -1.59
CA ILE A 199 -15.52 7.19 -1.49
C ILE A 199 -14.32 8.02 -1.02
N TYR A 200 -14.10 9.18 -1.63
CA TYR A 200 -13.02 10.07 -1.24
C TYR A 200 -13.22 10.62 0.19
N PHE A 201 -14.46 10.92 0.56
CA PHE A 201 -14.80 11.35 1.92
C PHE A 201 -14.47 10.27 2.96
N PHE A 202 -14.78 8.99 2.70
CA PHE A 202 -14.43 7.88 3.59
C PHE A 202 -12.93 7.58 3.62
N TYR A 203 -12.22 7.80 2.51
CA TYR A 203 -10.77 7.65 2.48
C TYR A 203 -10.05 8.77 3.23
N ARG A 204 -10.66 9.96 3.34
CA ARG A 204 -10.06 11.11 4.01
C ARG A 204 -9.63 10.73 5.42
N GLN A 205 -8.32 10.65 5.62
CA GLN A 205 -7.75 10.45 6.93
C GLN A 205 -8.04 11.67 7.80
N SER A 206 -8.39 11.47 9.07
CA SER A 206 -8.79 12.53 10.02
C SER A 206 -7.85 13.75 10.05
N SER A 207 -6.57 13.56 9.69
CA SER A 207 -5.56 14.62 9.61
C SER A 207 -5.57 15.45 8.32
N GLN A 208 -6.30 15.10 7.26
CA GLN A 208 -6.27 15.87 6.02
C GLN A 208 -7.14 17.13 6.12
N SER A 209 -6.58 18.27 5.69
CA SER A 209 -7.28 19.55 5.64
C SER A 209 -8.55 19.46 4.78
N ILE A 210 -9.65 19.99 5.32
CA ILE A 210 -10.94 20.10 4.62
C ILE A 210 -10.79 20.86 3.30
N PHE A 211 -9.85 21.82 3.22
CA PHE A 211 -9.61 22.62 2.03
C PHE A 211 -9.03 21.79 0.88
N LEU A 212 -8.16 20.82 1.18
CA LEU A 212 -7.60 19.92 0.16
C LEU A 212 -8.67 18.97 -0.37
N PHE A 213 -9.58 18.54 0.50
CA PHE A 213 -10.71 17.72 0.11
C PHE A 213 -11.57 18.46 -0.93
N PHE A 214 -11.97 19.70 -0.63
CA PHE A 214 -12.76 20.51 -1.55
C PHE A 214 -11.98 20.86 -2.83
N ASN A 215 -10.67 21.07 -2.74
CA ASN A 215 -9.84 21.33 -3.90
C ASN A 215 -9.76 20.12 -4.84
N PHE A 216 -9.51 18.92 -4.31
CA PHE A 216 -9.43 17.70 -5.12
C PHE A 216 -10.77 17.38 -5.79
N ILE A 217 -11.86 17.45 -5.04
CA ILE A 217 -13.21 17.25 -5.60
C ILE A 217 -13.53 18.36 -6.60
N GLY A 218 -13.24 19.62 -6.27
CA GLY A 218 -13.44 20.75 -7.19
C GLY A 218 -12.70 20.57 -8.51
N LEU A 219 -11.42 20.18 -8.47
CA LEU A 219 -10.63 19.86 -9.67
C LEU A 219 -11.28 18.74 -10.49
N SER A 220 -11.85 17.74 -9.83
CA SER A 220 -12.57 16.65 -10.50
C SER A 220 -13.84 17.16 -11.20
N TYR A 221 -14.65 17.98 -10.53
CA TYR A 221 -15.87 18.56 -11.11
C TYR A 221 -15.58 19.56 -12.25
N LEU A 222 -14.42 20.21 -12.23
CA LEU A 222 -13.97 21.11 -13.30
C LEU A 222 -13.80 20.44 -14.66
N HIS A 223 -13.85 19.11 -14.73
CA HIS A 223 -13.88 18.37 -15.98
C HIS A 223 -15.23 18.43 -16.72
N TRP A 224 -16.32 18.84 -16.09
CA TRP A 224 -17.61 18.88 -16.78
C TRP A 224 -17.85 20.19 -17.52
N GLY A 225 -18.66 20.17 -18.57
CA GLY A 225 -19.08 21.38 -19.29
C GLY A 225 -18.06 21.87 -20.32
N TRP A 226 -17.13 20.99 -20.74
CA TRP A 226 -16.09 21.32 -21.71
C TRP A 226 -16.61 21.36 -23.15
N GLU A 227 -17.89 21.05 -23.38
CA GLU A 227 -18.58 21.30 -24.65
C GLU A 227 -18.55 22.79 -25.05
N TRP A 228 -18.43 23.70 -24.07
CA TRP A 228 -18.42 25.14 -24.31
C TRP A 228 -17.00 25.60 -24.64
N LYS A 229 -16.82 26.23 -25.80
CA LYS A 229 -15.50 26.58 -26.36
C LYS A 229 -14.55 27.33 -25.41
N GLU A 230 -15.08 28.22 -24.57
CA GLU A 230 -14.28 29.05 -23.65
C GLU A 230 -14.10 28.43 -22.25
N TYR A 231 -14.91 27.42 -21.91
CA TYR A 231 -14.91 26.84 -20.57
C TYR A 231 -13.61 26.10 -20.19
N PRO A 232 -12.98 25.30 -21.07
CA PRO A 232 -11.74 24.58 -20.75
C PRO A 232 -10.61 25.49 -20.23
N ALA A 233 -10.43 26.68 -20.82
CA ALA A 233 -9.43 27.63 -20.37
C ALA A 233 -9.76 28.15 -18.97
N ILE A 234 -11.01 28.55 -18.74
CA ILE A 234 -11.50 29.03 -17.44
C ILE A 234 -11.31 27.96 -16.36
N ALA A 235 -11.68 26.71 -16.66
CA ALA A 235 -11.53 25.58 -15.74
C ALA A 235 -10.06 25.40 -15.33
N VAL A 236 -9.12 25.39 -16.27
CA VAL A 236 -7.68 25.27 -15.95
C VAL A 236 -7.22 26.42 -15.07
N TYR A 237 -7.55 27.67 -15.42
CA TYR A 237 -7.12 28.82 -14.63
C TYR A 237 -7.70 28.82 -13.21
N ILE A 238 -8.99 28.52 -13.06
CA ILE A 238 -9.63 28.37 -11.74
C ILE A 238 -8.93 27.26 -10.95
N GLY A 239 -8.73 26.09 -11.55
CA GLY A 239 -8.08 24.96 -10.92
C GLY A 239 -6.68 25.29 -10.42
N VAL A 240 -5.86 25.95 -11.26
CA VAL A 240 -4.49 26.36 -10.91
C VAL A 240 -4.48 27.41 -9.81
N VAL A 241 -5.28 28.47 -9.93
CA VAL A 241 -5.30 29.58 -8.95
C VAL A 241 -5.79 29.10 -7.59
N VAL A 242 -6.91 28.37 -7.55
CA VAL A 242 -7.46 27.84 -6.28
C VAL A 242 -6.46 26.88 -5.63
N THR A 243 -5.84 26.00 -6.40
CA THR A 243 -4.81 25.08 -5.89
C THR A 243 -3.60 25.82 -5.36
N ALA A 244 -3.13 26.85 -6.07
CA ALA A 244 -2.01 27.67 -5.65
C ALA A 244 -2.29 28.39 -4.32
N ILE A 245 -3.48 28.99 -4.19
CA ILE A 245 -3.91 29.68 -2.97
C ILE A 245 -3.97 28.68 -1.81
N ILE A 246 -4.60 27.52 -2.00
CA ILE A 246 -4.78 26.54 -0.93
C ILE A 246 -3.43 25.99 -0.44
N LEU A 247 -2.55 25.59 -1.36
CA LEU A 247 -1.24 25.04 -0.99
C LEU A 247 -0.32 26.10 -0.37
N ARG A 248 -0.32 27.35 -0.84
CA ARG A 248 0.58 28.38 -0.31
C ARG A 248 0.09 29.02 0.98
N PHE A 249 -1.17 29.43 1.05
CA PHE A 249 -1.66 30.15 2.23
C PHE A 249 -1.93 29.22 3.42
N PHE A 250 -2.51 28.03 3.17
CA PHE A 250 -2.88 27.14 4.27
C PHE A 250 -1.74 26.24 4.74
N SER A 251 -0.76 25.91 3.89
CA SER A 251 0.45 25.19 4.35
C SER A 251 1.30 26.08 5.25
N GLN A 252 1.52 27.35 4.88
CA GLN A 252 2.34 28.28 5.67
C GLN A 252 1.75 28.61 7.04
N GLN A 253 0.43 28.72 7.16
CA GLN A 253 -0.21 28.97 8.46
C GLN A 253 -0.15 27.76 9.40
N GLN A 254 -0.19 26.53 8.87
CA GLN A 254 -0.14 25.30 9.67
C GLN A 254 1.28 24.93 10.09
N ALA A 255 2.30 25.28 9.30
CA ALA A 255 3.71 25.08 9.67
C ALA A 255 4.09 25.71 11.02
N ASN A 256 3.41 26.80 11.42
CA ASN A 256 3.63 27.47 12.70
C ASN A 256 2.83 26.89 13.88
N ALA A 257 1.83 26.03 13.63
CA ALA A 257 0.86 25.62 14.65
C ALA A 257 0.78 24.10 14.88
N SER A 258 1.04 23.24 13.89
CA SER A 258 1.22 21.79 14.10
C SER A 258 1.71 21.09 12.83
N PRO A 259 2.45 19.95 12.94
CA PRO A 259 2.92 19.18 11.80
C PRO A 259 1.78 18.32 11.22
N VAL A 260 0.72 18.96 10.72
CA VAL A 260 -0.29 18.29 9.91
C VAL A 260 0.35 17.95 8.58
N LYS A 261 0.68 16.67 8.36
CA LYS A 261 1.19 16.17 7.07
C LYS A 261 0.08 16.27 6.02
N ILE A 262 0.05 17.38 5.32
CA ILE A 262 -0.68 17.55 4.07
C ILE A 262 -0.02 16.62 3.04
N ASN A 263 -0.79 15.71 2.42
CA ASN A 263 -0.31 14.98 1.24
C ASN A 263 -0.87 15.68 -0.01
N PRO A 264 -0.11 16.61 -0.63
CA PRO A 264 -0.57 17.37 -1.79
C PRO A 264 -0.59 16.53 -3.08
N GLY A 265 -0.06 15.31 -3.06
CA GLY A 265 0.14 14.49 -4.26
C GLY A 265 -1.14 14.24 -5.05
N PHE A 266 -2.26 14.00 -4.38
CA PHE A 266 -3.56 13.78 -5.04
C PHE A 266 -4.06 15.01 -5.79
N VAL A 267 -3.90 16.19 -5.19
CA VAL A 267 -4.29 17.47 -5.80
C VAL A 267 -3.41 17.80 -6.99
N ILE A 268 -2.09 17.61 -6.85
CA ILE A 268 -1.13 17.82 -7.95
C ILE A 268 -1.44 16.86 -9.10
N TYR A 269 -1.76 15.61 -8.81
CA TYR A 269 -2.17 14.63 -9.80
C TYR A 269 -3.45 15.06 -10.52
N ALA A 270 -4.51 15.43 -9.78
CA ALA A 270 -5.78 15.87 -10.37
C ALA A 270 -5.58 17.12 -11.27
N LEU A 271 -4.77 18.08 -10.81
CA LEU A 271 -4.41 19.26 -11.60
C LEU A 271 -3.64 18.88 -12.88
N SER A 272 -2.75 17.88 -12.79
CA SER A 272 -2.02 17.36 -13.95
C SER A 272 -2.95 16.70 -14.96
N VAL A 273 -3.93 15.90 -14.51
CA VAL A 273 -4.94 15.29 -15.39
C VAL A 273 -5.77 16.37 -16.10
N LEU A 274 -6.19 17.43 -15.39
CA LEU A 274 -6.91 18.56 -15.97
C LEU A 274 -6.08 19.26 -17.07
N LEU A 275 -4.80 19.50 -16.80
CA LEU A 275 -3.88 20.19 -17.71
C LEU A 275 -3.53 19.33 -18.93
N ILE A 276 -3.29 18.03 -18.74
CA ILE A 276 -3.09 17.06 -19.84
C ILE A 276 -4.31 17.07 -20.76
N ARG A 277 -5.52 17.03 -20.21
CA ARG A 277 -6.75 17.06 -21.00
C ARG A 277 -6.89 18.36 -21.81
N ALA A 278 -6.61 19.50 -21.18
CA ALA A 278 -6.65 20.81 -21.83
C ALA A 278 -5.70 20.90 -23.03
N ILE A 279 -4.47 20.41 -22.87
CA ILE A 279 -3.43 20.51 -23.89
C ILE A 279 -3.60 19.47 -25.00
N PHE A 280 -3.75 18.19 -24.65
CA PHE A 280 -3.65 17.10 -25.63
C PHE A 280 -4.99 16.71 -26.26
N ILE A 281 -6.11 16.91 -25.56
CA ILE A 281 -7.42 16.46 -26.04
C ILE A 281 -8.20 17.63 -26.65
N VAL A 282 -8.30 18.75 -25.91
CA VAL A 282 -8.97 19.96 -26.42
C VAL A 282 -8.07 20.77 -27.36
N ASN A 283 -6.75 20.54 -27.34
CA ASN A 283 -5.78 21.27 -28.15
C ASN A 283 -5.82 22.79 -27.91
N LEU A 284 -5.93 23.20 -26.64
CA LEU A 284 -5.85 24.61 -26.28
C LEU A 284 -4.48 25.21 -26.67
N PRO A 285 -4.45 26.45 -27.18
CA PRO A 285 -3.20 27.12 -27.53
C PRO A 285 -2.28 27.23 -26.31
N ILE A 286 -1.06 26.70 -26.41
CA ILE A 286 -0.07 26.72 -25.31
C ILE A 286 0.22 28.16 -24.87
N GLN A 287 0.14 29.12 -25.79
CA GLN A 287 0.33 30.55 -25.50
C GLN A 287 -0.68 31.05 -24.46
N GLN A 288 -1.92 30.54 -24.47
CA GLN A 288 -2.95 30.90 -23.50
C GLN A 288 -2.77 30.18 -22.16
N LEU A 289 -2.02 29.08 -22.09
CA LEU A 289 -1.81 28.28 -20.89
C LEU A 289 -0.45 28.51 -20.22
N GLY A 290 0.43 29.33 -20.82
CA GLY A 290 1.79 29.53 -20.33
C GLY A 290 1.87 29.97 -18.85
N LEU A 291 0.98 30.87 -18.42
CA LEU A 291 0.93 31.30 -17.03
C LEU A 291 0.47 30.17 -16.09
N ALA A 292 -0.57 29.44 -16.48
CA ALA A 292 -1.07 28.29 -15.73
C ALA A 292 0.02 27.22 -15.54
N ILE A 293 0.74 26.90 -16.62
CA ILE A 293 1.88 25.94 -16.59
C ILE A 293 3.00 26.46 -15.69
N GLY A 294 3.35 27.74 -15.77
CA GLY A 294 4.37 28.36 -14.93
C GLY A 294 4.03 28.28 -13.43
N VAL A 295 2.77 28.57 -13.07
CA VAL A 295 2.29 28.44 -11.69
C VAL A 295 2.31 26.97 -11.23
N CYS A 296 1.90 26.02 -12.07
CA CYS A 296 2.00 24.59 -11.76
C CYS A 296 3.45 24.16 -11.47
N GLY A 297 4.42 24.58 -12.30
CA GLY A 297 5.84 24.28 -12.08
C GLY A 297 6.37 24.86 -10.77
N TRP A 298 5.97 26.08 -10.44
CA TRP A 298 6.31 26.72 -9.16
C TRP A 298 5.72 25.98 -7.95
N LEU A 299 4.49 25.46 -8.06
CA LEU A 299 3.86 24.67 -6.99
C LEU A 299 4.57 23.32 -6.76
N MET A 300 4.98 22.64 -7.84
CA MET A 300 5.71 21.37 -7.74
C MET A 300 7.08 21.55 -7.07
N GLN A 301 7.78 22.64 -7.39
CA GLN A 301 9.05 22.97 -6.73
C GLN A 301 8.84 23.18 -5.22
N GLY A 302 7.80 23.91 -4.81
CA GLY A 302 7.47 24.13 -3.40
C GLY A 302 7.23 22.84 -2.61
N ALA A 303 6.51 21.88 -3.20
CA ALA A 303 6.24 20.58 -2.56
C ALA A 303 7.50 19.72 -2.37
N SER A 304 8.45 19.78 -3.32
CA SER A 304 9.70 19.00 -3.25
C SER A 304 10.65 19.44 -2.14
N PHE A 305 10.60 20.71 -1.73
CA PHE A 305 11.45 21.23 -0.65
C PHE A 305 10.95 20.81 0.76
N GLU A 306 9.65 20.60 0.94
CA GLU A 306 9.09 20.14 2.22
C GLU A 306 9.47 18.67 2.54
N GLU A 307 9.60 17.81 1.53
CA GLU A 307 10.03 16.41 1.74
C GLU A 307 11.50 16.30 2.18
N GLN A 308 12.37 17.20 1.73
CA GLN A 308 13.80 17.20 2.08
C GLN A 308 14.08 17.92 3.41
N GLY A 309 13.35 19.00 3.72
CA GLY A 309 13.49 19.72 4.99
C GLY A 309 13.07 18.92 6.23
N GLY A 310 12.20 17.92 6.07
CA GLY A 310 11.75 17.03 7.15
C GLY A 310 12.76 15.97 7.59
N GLN A 311 13.84 15.74 6.83
CA GLN A 311 14.92 14.80 7.20
C GLN A 311 16.19 15.49 7.72
N GLY A 312 16.30 16.82 7.60
CA GLY A 312 17.52 17.56 7.99
C GLY A 312 17.54 18.12 9.41
N GLY A 313 16.42 18.10 10.14
CA GLY A 313 16.27 18.79 11.44
C GLY A 313 16.61 17.98 12.70
N ARG A 314 17.48 16.97 12.60
CA ARG A 314 18.05 16.26 13.76
C ARG A 314 19.50 15.87 13.49
N ARG A 315 20.40 16.84 13.51
CA ARG A 315 21.80 16.64 13.90
C ARG A 315 22.25 17.83 14.72
#